data_AF-A0A2N6NWB3-F1
#
_entry.id   AF-A0A2N6NWB3-F1
#
_cell.length_a   1.000
_cell.length_b   1.000
_cell.length_c   1.000
_cell.angle_alpha   90.00
_cell.angle_beta   90.00
_cell.angle_gamma   90.00
#
_symmetry.space_group_name_H-M   'P 1'
#
loop_
_entity.id
_entity.type
_entity.pdbx_description
1 polymer ?
#
loop_
_entity_poly.entity_id
_entity_poly.type
_entity_poly.pdbx_seq_one_letter_code
_entity_poly.pdbx_strand_id
1 'polypeptide(L)'
;MGYDSSAACDSFQLGQMIKFLVSKNLLFLVDYSAASINAVPDASSVNIEGLLVTLRQCPNYQIDKNHTNCGPRVRLGPILDYMQSMLSASVVSLSHADWTNRRETASWATGDGSDTAGDGEQDKTFLFTRSVANDQRLRYEGALYVDKMAKRLFTSETWNWTPEI
;
A
#
# COMPACT_ATOMS: atom_id res chain seq x y z
N MET A 1 -2.82 20.56 18.41
CA MET A 1 -3.37 21.59 17.50
C MET A 1 -3.91 20.85 16.29
N GLY A 2 -5.23 20.77 16.17
CA GLY A 2 -5.90 20.03 15.09
C GLY A 2 -5.70 20.74 13.76
N TYR A 3 -4.92 20.12 12.88
CA TYR A 3 -4.92 20.46 11.46
C TYR A 3 -6.14 19.78 10.84
N ASP A 4 -7.33 20.29 11.12
CA ASP A 4 -8.51 19.84 10.39
C ASP A 4 -8.32 20.29 8.94
N SER A 5 -8.17 19.32 8.02
CA SER A 5 -8.16 19.64 6.60
C SER A 5 -9.51 20.28 6.27
N SER A 6 -9.48 21.48 5.69
CA SER A 6 -10.70 22.11 5.23
C SER A 6 -11.24 21.33 4.02
N ALA A 7 -12.56 21.30 3.84
CA ALA A 7 -13.17 20.68 2.66
C ALA A 7 -12.64 21.26 1.33
N ALA A 8 -12.22 22.53 1.36
CA ALA A 8 -11.55 23.19 0.24
C ALA A 8 -10.17 22.57 -0.05
N CYS A 9 -9.37 22.28 0.99
CA CYS A 9 -8.11 21.58 0.85
C CYS A 9 -8.31 20.18 0.28
N ASP A 10 -9.28 19.41 0.80
CA ASP A 10 -9.56 18.05 0.33
C ASP A 10 -9.97 18.04 -1.16
N SER A 11 -10.86 18.96 -1.56
CA SER A 11 -11.27 19.12 -2.97
C SER A 11 -10.11 19.49 -3.88
N PHE A 12 -9.23 20.40 -3.42
CA PHE A 12 -8.02 20.78 -4.15
C PHE A 12 -7.08 19.57 -4.32
N GLN A 13 -6.82 18.83 -3.24
CA GLN A 13 -5.94 17.65 -3.27
C GLN A 13 -6.50 16.54 -4.16
N LEU A 14 -7.82 16.31 -4.13
CA LEU A 14 -8.48 15.37 -5.04
C LEU A 14 -8.27 15.77 -6.51
N GLY A 15 -8.45 17.05 -6.84
CA GLY A 15 -8.18 17.56 -8.18
C GLY A 15 -6.74 17.34 -8.63
N GLN A 16 -5.77 17.55 -7.73
CA GLN A 16 -4.35 17.28 -8.02
C GLN A 16 -4.08 15.78 -8.21
N MET A 17 -4.71 14.91 -7.42
CA MET A 17 -4.59 13.45 -7.58
C MET A 17 -5.14 12.99 -8.93
N ILE A 18 -6.34 13.45 -9.31
CA ILE A 18 -6.95 13.10 -10.60
C ILE A 18 -6.05 13.57 -11.74
N LYS A 19 -5.60 14.84 -11.70
CA LYS A 19 -4.70 15.39 -12.71
C LYS A 19 -3.42 14.57 -12.86
N PHE A 20 -2.81 14.19 -11.74
CA PHE A 20 -1.57 13.41 -11.73
C PHE A 20 -1.80 11.99 -12.27
N LEU A 21 -2.78 11.25 -11.76
CA LEU A 21 -3.02 9.86 -12.15
C LEU A 21 -3.44 9.74 -13.61
N VAL A 22 -4.28 10.65 -14.11
CA VAL A 22 -4.64 10.71 -15.53
C VAL A 22 -3.40 11.00 -16.40
N SER A 23 -2.54 11.94 -15.99
CA SER A 23 -1.32 12.26 -16.75
C SER A 23 -0.31 11.11 -16.83
N LYS A 24 -0.42 10.14 -15.90
CA LYS A 24 0.44 8.96 -15.80
C LYS A 24 -0.23 7.69 -16.35
N ASN A 25 -1.42 7.80 -16.94
CA ASN A 25 -2.23 6.65 -17.39
C ASN A 25 -2.48 5.62 -16.27
N LEU A 26 -2.67 6.10 -15.03
CA LEU A 26 -3.00 5.28 -13.86
C LEU A 26 -4.48 5.42 -13.46
N LEU A 27 -5.18 6.42 -13.98
CA LEU A 27 -6.61 6.64 -13.79
C LEU A 27 -7.24 6.97 -15.13
N PHE A 28 -8.33 6.30 -15.46
CA PHE A 28 -9.10 6.51 -16.68
C PHE A 28 -10.52 6.94 -16.30
N LEU A 29 -10.96 8.07 -16.86
CA LEU A 29 -12.33 8.54 -16.69
C LEU A 29 -13.12 8.11 -17.93
N VAL A 30 -14.04 7.17 -17.74
CA VAL A 30 -14.85 6.58 -18.80
C VAL A 30 -16.34 6.77 -18.51
N ASP A 31 -17.17 6.77 -19.55
CA ASP A 31 -18.62 6.82 -19.40
C ASP A 31 -19.20 5.43 -19.12
N TYR A 32 -20.51 5.36 -18.86
CA TYR A 32 -21.22 4.09 -18.59
C TYR A 32 -21.63 3.34 -19.86
N SER A 33 -21.12 3.73 -21.04
CA SER A 33 -21.47 3.06 -22.29
C SER A 33 -20.79 1.70 -22.43
N ALA A 34 -21.37 0.80 -23.23
CA ALA A 34 -20.76 -0.50 -23.52
C ALA A 34 -19.39 -0.37 -24.23
N ALA A 35 -19.15 0.74 -24.94
CA ALA A 35 -17.87 1.00 -25.59
C ALA A 35 -16.74 1.27 -24.59
N SER A 36 -17.05 1.81 -23.42
CA SER A 36 -16.10 2.18 -22.38
C SER A 36 -15.43 0.99 -21.68
N ILE A 37 -16.03 -0.20 -21.71
CA ILE A 37 -15.46 -1.41 -21.12
C ILE A 37 -14.12 -1.78 -21.75
N ASN A 38 -13.96 -1.53 -23.06
CA ASN A 38 -12.74 -1.82 -23.80
C ASN A 38 -11.79 -0.61 -23.87
N ALA A 39 -12.18 0.54 -23.32
CA ALA A 39 -11.38 1.77 -23.38
C ALA A 39 -10.29 1.81 -22.29
N VAL A 40 -10.41 0.99 -21.25
CA VAL A 40 -9.43 0.89 -20.17
C VAL A 40 -8.35 -0.13 -20.55
N PRO A 41 -7.06 0.25 -20.60
CA PRO A 41 -5.97 -0.68 -20.85
C PRO A 41 -5.94 -1.82 -19.83
N ASP A 42 -5.52 -3.00 -20.26
CA ASP A 42 -5.31 -4.12 -19.35
C ASP A 42 -4.17 -3.79 -18.37
N ALA A 43 -4.50 -3.80 -17.08
CA ALA A 43 -3.57 -3.52 -16.00
C ALA A 43 -2.89 -4.80 -15.45
N SER A 44 -3.20 -5.99 -16.02
CA SER A 44 -2.68 -7.27 -15.54
C SER A 44 -1.15 -7.38 -15.58
N SER A 45 -0.49 -6.67 -16.51
CA SER A 45 0.96 -6.73 -16.73
C SER A 45 1.71 -5.47 -16.24
N VAL A 46 1.11 -4.68 -15.35
CA VAL A 46 1.77 -3.46 -14.85
C VAL A 46 3.01 -3.82 -14.04
N ASN A 47 4.15 -3.22 -14.42
CA ASN A 47 5.39 -3.34 -13.65
C ASN A 47 5.23 -2.61 -12.31
N ILE A 48 5.21 -3.38 -11.21
CA ILE A 48 5.01 -2.86 -9.85
C ILE A 48 6.13 -1.89 -9.45
N GLU A 49 7.39 -2.17 -9.78
CA GLU A 49 8.51 -1.25 -9.47
C GLU A 49 8.36 0.09 -10.20
N GLY A 50 8.02 0.03 -11.49
CA GLY A 50 7.74 1.22 -12.30
C GLY A 50 6.54 2.00 -11.76
N LEU A 51 5.51 1.31 -11.28
CA LEU A 51 4.34 1.92 -10.63
C LEU A 51 4.73 2.64 -9.34
N LEU A 52 5.51 2.01 -8.45
CA LEU A 52 5.99 2.62 -7.22
C LEU A 52 6.82 3.88 -7.50
N VAL A 53 7.74 3.81 -8.47
CA VAL A 53 8.54 4.96 -8.90
C VAL A 53 7.65 6.07 -9.45
N THR A 54 6.63 5.72 -10.24
CA THR A 54 5.68 6.70 -10.78
C THR A 54 4.91 7.37 -9.65
N LEU A 55 4.33 6.62 -8.71
CA LEU A 55 3.57 7.17 -7.59
C LEU A 55 4.43 8.07 -6.67
N ARG A 56 5.74 7.80 -6.52
CA ARG A 56 6.67 8.69 -5.79
C ARG A 56 6.84 10.07 -6.45
N GLN A 57 6.55 10.20 -7.75
CA GLN A 57 6.59 11.48 -8.45
C GLN A 57 5.37 12.37 -8.15
N CYS A 58 4.47 11.94 -7.25
CA CYS A 58 3.30 12.73 -6.88
C CYS A 58 3.74 14.13 -6.37
N PRO A 59 3.20 15.21 -6.95
CA PRO A 59 3.61 16.56 -6.61
C PRO A 59 3.11 16.96 -5.21
N ASN A 60 3.87 17.84 -4.54
CA ASN A 60 3.47 18.41 -3.25
C ASN A 60 2.81 19.78 -3.44
N TYR A 61 1.66 19.81 -4.09
CA TYR A 61 0.93 21.07 -4.31
C TYR A 61 0.20 21.48 -3.04
N GLN A 62 0.46 22.71 -2.61
CA GLN A 62 -0.15 23.32 -1.43
C GLN A 62 -1.12 24.41 -1.91
N ILE A 63 -2.30 24.48 -1.30
CA ILE A 63 -3.27 25.54 -1.59
C ILE A 63 -2.80 26.89 -1.03
N ASP A 64 -2.20 26.89 0.16
CA ASP A 64 -1.58 28.05 0.80
C ASP A 64 -0.48 27.61 1.79
N LYS A 65 0.11 28.59 2.49
CA LYS A 65 1.21 28.39 3.47
C LYS A 65 0.81 27.58 4.71
N ASN A 66 -0.48 27.44 5.01
CA ASN A 66 -0.98 26.74 6.19
C ASN A 66 -1.17 25.24 5.94
N HIS A 67 -1.11 24.80 4.67
CA HIS A 67 -1.35 23.42 4.25
C HIS A 67 -0.07 22.66 3.87
N THR A 68 1.02 22.87 4.60
CA THR A 68 2.34 22.28 4.29
C THR A 68 2.40 20.76 4.45
N ASN A 69 1.58 20.21 5.36
CA ASN A 69 1.48 18.78 5.65
C ASN A 69 0.26 18.12 4.96
N CYS A 70 -0.43 18.85 4.08
CA CYS A 70 -1.56 18.32 3.33
C CYS A 70 -1.09 17.72 2.00
N GLY A 71 -1.88 16.78 1.49
CA GLY A 71 -1.72 16.26 0.14
C GLY A 71 -1.18 14.84 0.04
N PRO A 72 -1.30 14.25 -1.16
CA PRO A 72 -1.07 12.83 -1.39
C PRO A 72 0.40 12.44 -1.19
N ARG A 73 1.37 13.30 -1.53
CA ARG A 73 2.80 12.95 -1.40
C ARG A 73 3.19 12.64 0.05
N VAL A 74 2.73 13.44 1.00
CA VAL A 74 3.06 13.28 2.44
C VAL A 74 2.46 11.99 2.98
N ARG A 75 1.25 11.62 2.53
CA ARG A 75 0.54 10.42 2.98
C ARG A 75 1.01 9.14 2.28
N LEU A 76 1.25 9.21 0.96
CA LEU A 76 1.66 8.07 0.15
C LEU A 76 3.13 7.69 0.37
N GLY A 77 4.01 8.65 0.67
CA GLY A 77 5.45 8.39 0.83
C GLY A 77 5.77 7.21 1.76
N PRO A 78 5.33 7.25 3.03
CA PRO A 78 5.56 6.15 3.97
C PRO A 78 4.97 4.81 3.52
N ILE A 79 3.82 4.83 2.87
CA ILE A 79 3.15 3.62 2.35
C ILE A 79 3.99 3.01 1.23
N LEU A 80 4.49 3.83 0.30
CA LEU A 80 5.31 3.38 -0.83
C LEU A 80 6.68 2.89 -0.38
N ASP A 81 7.27 3.49 0.66
CA ASP A 81 8.51 3.00 1.27
C ASP A 81 8.30 1.64 1.93
N TYR A 82 7.19 1.48 2.66
CA TYR A 82 6.82 0.20 3.27
C TYR A 82 6.58 -0.89 2.21
N MET A 83 5.76 -0.61 1.19
CA MET A 83 5.50 -1.56 0.09
C MET A 83 6.79 -1.98 -0.61
N GLN A 84 7.69 -1.03 -0.88
CA GLN A 84 8.97 -1.35 -1.51
C GLN A 84 9.82 -2.29 -0.64
N SER A 85 9.82 -2.11 0.68
CA SER A 85 10.52 -3.02 1.60
C SER A 85 9.91 -4.43 1.60
N MET A 86 8.58 -4.55 1.56
CA MET A 86 7.88 -5.85 1.57
C MET A 86 8.00 -6.59 0.23
N LEU A 87 8.20 -5.86 -0.87
CA LEU A 87 8.43 -6.43 -2.21
C LEU A 87 9.89 -6.76 -2.48
N SER A 88 10.82 -6.42 -1.56
CA SER A 88 12.23 -6.73 -1.76
C SER A 88 12.45 -8.25 -1.85
N ALA A 89 13.42 -8.65 -2.68
CA ALA A 89 13.63 -10.05 -3.03
C ALA A 89 13.91 -10.96 -1.80
N SER A 90 14.46 -10.40 -0.72
CA SER A 90 14.70 -11.13 0.53
C SER A 90 13.42 -11.52 1.26
N VAL A 91 12.29 -10.88 0.96
CA VAL A 91 11.03 -10.99 1.70
C VAL A 91 9.99 -11.84 0.97
N VAL A 92 9.99 -11.79 -0.36
CA VAL A 92 9.07 -12.58 -1.20
C VAL A 92 9.64 -13.96 -1.55
N SER A 93 10.97 -14.12 -1.50
CA SER A 93 11.60 -15.38 -1.89
C SER A 93 11.28 -16.52 -0.93
N LEU A 94 11.09 -17.72 -1.50
CA LEU A 94 10.90 -18.95 -0.75
C LEU A 94 12.21 -19.72 -0.73
N SER A 95 12.79 -19.89 0.47
CA SER A 95 13.94 -20.78 0.66
C SER A 95 13.54 -22.22 0.33
N HIS A 96 14.34 -22.89 -0.49
CA HIS A 96 14.12 -24.30 -0.83
C HIS A 96 14.12 -25.20 0.42
N ALA A 97 14.98 -24.89 1.39
CA ALA A 97 15.05 -25.64 2.65
C ALA A 97 13.76 -25.47 3.47
N ASP A 98 13.20 -24.26 3.52
CA ASP A 98 11.94 -24.00 4.23
C ASP A 98 10.74 -24.58 3.51
N TRP A 99 10.74 -24.56 2.18
CA TRP A 99 9.72 -25.23 1.38
C TRP A 99 9.69 -26.74 1.60
N THR A 100 10.86 -27.36 1.71
CA THR A 100 10.99 -28.82 1.91
C THR A 100 10.62 -29.23 3.33
N ASN A 101 11.12 -28.50 4.33
CA ASN A 101 10.96 -28.89 5.75
C ASN A 101 9.69 -28.35 6.40
N ARG A 102 9.19 -27.20 5.95
CA ARG A 102 8.13 -26.43 6.62
C ARG A 102 7.18 -25.77 5.62
N ARG A 103 6.71 -26.55 4.65
CA ARG A 103 5.88 -26.08 3.52
C ARG A 103 4.68 -25.24 3.95
N GLU A 104 3.96 -25.67 4.98
CA GLU A 104 2.77 -24.97 5.47
C GLU A 104 3.11 -23.54 5.89
N THR A 105 4.10 -23.36 6.75
CA THR A 105 4.54 -22.03 7.22
C THR A 105 5.30 -21.23 6.17
N ALA A 106 5.97 -21.90 5.22
CA ALA A 106 6.71 -21.27 4.15
C ALA A 106 5.77 -20.75 3.05
N SER A 107 4.66 -21.42 2.80
CA SER A 107 3.69 -21.05 1.79
C SER A 107 3.00 -19.70 2.06
N TRP A 108 2.39 -19.15 1.01
CA TRP A 108 1.51 -17.97 1.06
C TRP A 108 0.03 -18.36 1.18
N ALA A 109 -0.26 -19.60 1.58
CA ALA A 109 -1.63 -20.01 1.84
C ALA A 109 -2.13 -19.29 3.11
N THR A 110 -3.30 -18.67 3.01
CA THR A 110 -4.08 -18.30 4.19
C THR A 110 -4.35 -19.60 4.93
N GLY A 111 -3.79 -19.78 6.14
CA GLY A 111 -4.07 -20.97 6.93
C GLY A 111 -5.58 -21.11 7.06
N ASP A 112 -6.13 -22.24 6.61
CA ASP A 112 -7.53 -22.57 6.85
C ASP A 112 -7.81 -22.39 8.34
N GLY A 113 -8.86 -21.63 8.64
CA GLY A 113 -9.19 -21.14 9.96
C GLY A 113 -9.05 -22.22 11.02
N SER A 114 -8.04 -22.05 11.88
CA SER A 114 -8.17 -22.52 13.26
C SER A 114 -9.28 -21.68 13.86
N ASP A 115 -10.51 -22.20 13.82
CA ASP A 115 -11.69 -21.78 14.58
C ASP A 115 -11.43 -21.93 16.09
N THR A 116 -10.38 -21.29 16.60
CA THR A 116 -10.31 -20.90 18.00
C THR A 116 -11.08 -19.61 18.10
N ALA A 117 -12.39 -19.76 18.29
CA ALA A 117 -13.31 -18.71 18.72
C ALA A 117 -12.69 -17.92 19.89
N GLY A 118 -12.11 -16.75 19.59
CA GLY A 118 -11.41 -15.98 20.61
C GLY A 118 -10.79 -14.67 20.13
N ASP A 119 -10.14 -14.62 18.97
CA ASP A 119 -9.47 -13.41 18.50
C ASP A 119 -10.26 -12.73 17.37
N GLY A 120 -10.68 -11.50 17.64
CA GLY A 120 -11.67 -10.77 16.86
C GLY A 120 -11.24 -10.37 15.45
N GLU A 121 -12.20 -9.79 14.74
CA GLU A 121 -12.17 -9.15 13.41
C GLU A 121 -10.90 -8.32 13.07
N GLN A 122 -10.09 -7.97 14.06
CA GLN A 122 -8.79 -7.31 13.94
C GLN A 122 -7.68 -8.18 13.31
N ASP A 123 -7.77 -9.51 13.33
CA ASP A 123 -6.68 -10.37 12.82
C ASP A 123 -6.62 -10.45 11.29
N LYS A 124 -7.72 -10.12 10.59
CA LYS A 124 -7.82 -10.15 9.13
C LYS A 124 -7.47 -8.84 8.42
N THR A 125 -7.40 -7.75 9.18
CA THR A 125 -7.13 -6.41 8.66
C THR A 125 -5.69 -6.01 8.91
N PHE A 126 -4.94 -5.71 7.86
CA PHE A 126 -3.63 -5.09 8.00
C PHE A 126 -3.78 -3.61 8.39
N LEU A 127 -3.19 -3.21 9.52
CA LEU A 127 -3.17 -1.83 9.98
C LEU A 127 -1.81 -1.18 9.75
N PHE A 128 -1.77 -0.14 8.92
CA PHE A 128 -0.57 0.66 8.69
C PHE A 128 -0.43 1.74 9.77
N THR A 129 0.22 1.39 10.88
CA THR A 129 0.45 2.32 12.00
C THR A 129 1.76 3.09 11.84
N ARG A 130 1.94 4.15 12.64
CA ARG A 130 3.22 4.90 12.70
C ARG A 130 4.39 4.03 13.14
N SER A 131 4.16 3.00 13.96
CA SER A 131 5.21 2.07 14.39
C SER A 131 5.64 1.16 13.24
N VAL A 132 4.69 0.69 12.42
CA VAL A 132 4.99 -0.10 11.20
C VAL A 132 5.77 0.74 10.18
N ALA A 133 5.36 1.99 9.96
CA ALA A 133 6.01 2.89 9.02
C ALA A 133 7.46 3.24 9.39
N ASN A 134 7.77 3.32 10.70
CA ASN A 134 9.09 3.72 11.21
C ASN A 134 9.91 2.55 11.76
N ASP A 135 9.53 1.31 11.44
CA ASP A 135 10.22 0.13 11.94
C ASP A 135 11.67 0.09 11.44
N GLN A 136 12.62 0.11 12.38
CA GLN A 136 14.05 0.14 12.08
C GLN A 136 14.52 -1.12 11.33
N ARG A 137 13.80 -2.23 11.47
CA ARG A 137 14.13 -3.49 10.79
C ARG A 137 14.04 -3.37 9.27
N LEU A 138 13.20 -2.48 8.76
CA LEU A 138 13.05 -2.23 7.32
C LEU A 138 14.29 -1.59 6.68
N ARG A 139 15.23 -1.08 7.50
CA ARG A 139 16.47 -0.46 7.02
C ARG A 139 17.60 -1.45 6.77
N TYR A 140 17.46 -2.70 7.22
CA TYR A 140 18.49 -3.73 7.14
C TYR A 140 17.96 -4.93 6.36
N GLU A 141 18.57 -5.22 5.21
CA GLU A 141 18.24 -6.42 4.44
C GLU A 141 18.52 -7.69 5.27
N GLY A 142 17.59 -8.65 5.26
CA GLY A 142 17.72 -9.90 6.01
C GLY A 142 17.40 -9.78 7.51
N ALA A 143 16.78 -8.68 7.95
CA ALA A 143 16.29 -8.58 9.32
C ALA A 143 15.30 -9.72 9.62
N LEU A 144 15.52 -10.41 10.75
CA LEU A 144 14.62 -11.44 11.22
C LEU A 144 13.19 -10.87 11.34
N TYR A 145 12.19 -11.67 10.93
CA TYR A 145 10.75 -11.39 11.03
C TYR A 145 10.10 -10.56 9.91
N VAL A 146 10.86 -10.05 8.92
CA VAL A 146 10.30 -9.27 7.81
C VAL A 146 9.38 -10.13 6.93
N ASP A 147 9.70 -11.42 6.75
CA ASP A 147 8.84 -12.37 6.01
C ASP A 147 7.45 -12.50 6.63
N LYS A 148 7.35 -12.49 7.97
CA LYS A 148 6.06 -12.55 8.66
C LYS A 148 5.30 -11.24 8.47
N MET A 149 5.98 -10.09 8.41
CA MET A 149 5.36 -8.80 8.13
C MET A 149 4.78 -8.76 6.71
N ALA A 150 5.51 -9.24 5.72
CA ALA A 150 5.02 -9.32 4.35
C ALA A 150 3.90 -10.33 4.18
N LYS A 151 3.97 -11.50 4.84
CA LYS A 151 2.86 -12.45 4.90
C LYS A 151 1.61 -11.78 5.44
N ARG A 152 1.70 -11.15 6.61
CA ARG A 152 0.57 -10.38 7.16
C ARG A 152 0.07 -9.32 6.18
N LEU A 153 0.94 -8.59 5.48
CA LEU A 153 0.51 -7.61 4.50
C LEU A 153 -0.23 -8.25 3.32
N PHE A 154 0.36 -9.25 2.65
CA PHE A 154 -0.14 -9.77 1.38
C PHE A 154 -1.25 -10.81 1.51
N THR A 155 -1.37 -11.46 2.68
CA THR A 155 -2.44 -12.44 2.95
C THR A 155 -3.60 -11.87 3.76
N SER A 156 -3.59 -10.57 4.08
CA SER A 156 -4.74 -9.92 4.73
C SER A 156 -5.92 -9.80 3.76
N GLU A 157 -7.14 -9.88 4.29
CA GLU A 157 -8.37 -9.69 3.50
C GLU A 157 -8.64 -8.20 3.25
N THR A 158 -8.20 -7.34 4.16
CA THR A 158 -8.43 -5.90 4.12
C THR A 158 -7.20 -5.11 4.58
N TRP A 159 -7.06 -3.87 4.11
CA TRP A 159 -5.97 -2.96 4.47
C TRP A 159 -6.50 -1.62 4.95
N ASN A 160 -5.99 -1.15 6.08
CA ASN A 160 -6.17 0.23 6.54
C ASN A 160 -4.81 0.95 6.45
N TRP A 161 -4.70 1.82 5.45
CA TRP A 161 -3.49 2.61 5.18
C TRP A 161 -3.42 3.93 5.96
N THR A 162 -4.39 4.19 6.83
CA THR A 162 -4.50 5.43 7.58
C THR A 162 -3.72 5.28 8.89
N PRO A 163 -2.52 5.89 9.03
CA PRO A 163 -1.85 5.93 10.32
C PRO A 163 -2.73 6.73 11.27
N GLU A 164 -3.00 6.15 12.45
CA GLU A 164 -3.87 6.68 13.51
C GLU A 164 -3.89 8.23 13.56
N ILE A 165 -5.12 8.77 13.55
CA ILE A 165 -5.45 10.21 13.58
C ILE A 165 -4.85 10.85 14.83
#